data_AF-A0A6M2AD64-F1
#
_entry.id   AF-A0A6M2AD64-F1
#
_cell.length_a   1.000
_cell.length_b   1.000
_cell.length_c   1.000
_cell.angle_alpha   90.00
_cell.angle_beta   90.00
_cell.angle_gamma   90.00
#
_symmetry.space_group_name_H-M   'P 1'
#
loop_
_entity.id
_entity.type
_entity.pdbx_description
1 polymer ?
#
loop_
_entity_poly.entity_id
_entity_poly.type
_entity_poly.pdbx_seq_one_letter_code
_entity_poly.pdbx_strand_id
1 'polypeptide(L)'
;MAEYSGDHPVLDCQKSDTKKETSMRSKNTTEYWGYHLVLDCQGCDRKKITSRDQIYNFIKTLVKEIDMKAYKEPMIEHFATHNPDAAGFSFVQLIETSSITGHLVDANGDAYIDVFSCKDFEIETVKKVLDKFFAPKKIKIIFLTRQA
;
A
#
# COMPACT_ATOMS: atom_id res chain seq x y z
N MET A 1 73.37 16.93 0.29
CA MET A 1 72.86 15.85 1.16
C MET A 1 71.35 15.99 1.16
N ALA A 2 70.52 15.15 0.55
CA ALA A 2 70.67 13.77 0.09
C ALA A 2 70.09 13.59 -1.34
N GLU A 3 70.64 12.63 -2.08
CA GLU A 3 70.15 12.09 -3.35
C GLU A 3 69.24 10.86 -3.12
N TYR A 4 68.78 10.27 -4.24
CA TYR A 4 68.03 9.02 -4.45
C TYR A 4 66.49 9.17 -4.51
N SER A 5 65.79 9.17 -5.65
CA SER A 5 65.68 8.25 -6.83
C SER A 5 65.07 6.88 -6.52
N GLY A 6 64.00 6.51 -7.24
CA GLY A 6 63.68 5.10 -7.51
C GLY A 6 62.26 4.64 -7.21
N ASP A 7 61.56 4.31 -8.30
CA ASP A 7 60.68 3.14 -8.49
C ASP A 7 59.35 2.97 -7.75
N HIS A 8 58.29 2.93 -8.58
CA HIS A 8 57.09 2.15 -8.37
C HIS A 8 57.40 0.65 -8.31
N PRO A 9 56.70 -0.08 -7.43
CA PRO A 9 56.28 -1.43 -7.74
C PRO A 9 54.76 -1.53 -7.78
N VAL A 10 54.27 -2.03 -8.90
CA VAL A 10 53.00 -2.76 -9.00
C VAL A 10 53.09 -4.02 -8.13
N LEU A 11 52.11 -4.20 -7.23
CA LEU A 11 51.82 -5.47 -6.58
C LEU A 11 50.39 -5.86 -6.92
N ASP A 12 50.28 -6.79 -7.86
CA ASP A 12 49.13 -7.66 -8.07
C ASP A 12 49.19 -8.79 -7.03
N CYS A 13 48.11 -9.00 -6.28
CA CYS A 13 47.92 -10.23 -5.51
C CYS A 13 46.43 -10.49 -5.24
N GLN A 14 45.82 -11.19 -6.19
CA GLN A 14 44.94 -12.36 -6.00
C GLN A 14 43.93 -12.36 -4.82
N LYS A 15 42.65 -12.36 -5.24
CA LYS A 15 41.49 -13.11 -4.73
C LYS A 15 41.43 -13.41 -3.22
N SER A 16 40.42 -12.85 -2.56
CA SER A 16 39.73 -13.55 -1.48
C SER A 16 38.22 -13.43 -1.67
N ASP A 17 37.61 -14.57 -1.97
CA ASP A 17 36.19 -14.81 -1.87
C ASP A 17 35.67 -14.40 -0.50
N THR A 18 34.82 -13.40 -0.44
CA THR A 18 33.87 -13.25 0.68
C THR A 18 32.49 -13.06 0.09
N LYS A 19 31.80 -14.20 -0.05
CA LYS A 19 30.35 -14.30 -0.26
C LYS A 19 29.67 -13.36 0.74
N LYS A 20 29.14 -12.22 0.28
CA LYS A 20 27.99 -11.64 0.95
C LYS A 20 26.81 -12.48 0.53
N GLU A 21 26.38 -13.29 1.50
CA GLU A 21 25.21 -14.14 1.48
C GLU A 21 23.96 -13.29 1.26
N THR A 22 23.70 -12.93 0.00
CA THR A 22 22.39 -12.48 -0.41
C THR A 22 21.51 -13.72 -0.37
N SER A 23 20.80 -13.90 0.73
CA SER A 23 19.74 -14.90 0.85
C SER A 23 18.73 -14.65 -0.27
N MET A 24 18.93 -15.29 -1.42
CA MET A 24 17.94 -15.46 -2.46
C MET A 24 16.78 -16.20 -1.82
N ARG A 25 15.75 -15.45 -1.42
CA ARG A 25 14.47 -16.05 -1.06
C ARG A 25 13.91 -16.62 -2.36
N SER A 26 14.11 -17.92 -2.56
CA SER A 26 13.42 -18.70 -3.58
C SER A 26 11.91 -18.46 -3.41
N LYS A 27 11.32 -17.61 -4.25
CA LYS A 27 9.87 -17.42 -4.30
C LYS A 27 9.27 -18.63 -5.03
N ASN A 28 9.25 -19.76 -4.35
CA ASN A 28 8.27 -20.80 -4.67
C ASN A 28 6.97 -20.40 -3.99
N THR A 29 6.28 -19.41 -4.56
CA THR A 29 4.95 -18.99 -4.12
C THR A 29 3.95 -19.60 -5.07
N THR A 30 3.13 -20.53 -4.58
CA THR A 30 1.90 -20.90 -5.26
C THR A 30 1.10 -19.62 -5.47
N GLU A 31 0.91 -19.19 -6.72
CA GLU A 31 0.09 -18.01 -7.02
C GLU A 31 -1.37 -18.33 -6.69
N TYR A 32 -1.99 -17.50 -5.86
CA TYR A 32 -3.42 -17.58 -5.56
C TYR A 32 -4.23 -16.80 -6.59
N TRP A 33 -5.49 -17.18 -6.82
CA TRP A 33 -6.38 -16.43 -7.71
C TRP A 33 -6.54 -14.95 -7.31
N GLY A 34 -6.43 -14.64 -6.02
CA GLY A 34 -6.28 -13.26 -5.59
C GLY A 34 -5.87 -13.07 -4.13
N TYR A 35 -5.58 -11.83 -3.81
CA TYR A 35 -5.08 -11.35 -2.52
C TYR A 35 -6.05 -10.30 -2.01
N HIS A 36 -6.59 -10.53 -0.81
CA HIS A 36 -7.63 -9.68 -0.23
C HIS A 36 -7.19 -9.16 1.13
N LEU A 37 -6.94 -7.85 1.20
CA LEU A 37 -6.58 -7.14 2.41
C LEU A 37 -7.80 -6.38 2.92
N VAL A 38 -8.26 -6.71 4.13
CA VAL A 38 -9.36 -6.04 4.84
C VAL A 38 -8.77 -5.22 5.98
N LEU A 39 -9.13 -3.94 6.06
CA LEU A 39 -8.58 -2.98 7.00
C LEU A 39 -9.69 -2.31 7.82
N ASP A 40 -9.65 -2.48 9.14
CA ASP A 40 -10.42 -1.68 10.08
C ASP A 40 -9.52 -0.54 10.59
N CYS A 41 -9.76 0.69 10.12
CA CYS A 41 -8.99 1.88 10.46
C CYS A 41 -9.76 2.71 11.50
N GLN A 42 -9.23 2.82 12.71
CA GLN A 42 -9.88 3.53 13.80
C GLN A 42 -9.40 4.98 13.92
N GLY A 43 -10.35 5.90 14.06
CA GLY A 43 -10.09 7.29 14.42
C GLY A 43 -9.19 8.06 13.45
N CYS A 44 -9.44 7.94 12.16
CA CYS A 44 -8.83 8.75 11.11
C CYS A 44 -9.10 10.25 11.31
N ASP A 45 -8.32 11.08 10.62
CA ASP A 45 -8.58 12.52 10.53
C ASP A 45 -9.92 12.78 9.83
N ARG A 46 -10.90 13.23 10.61
CA ARG A 46 -12.26 13.53 10.17
C ARG A 46 -12.31 14.56 9.05
N LYS A 47 -11.37 15.50 8.96
CA LYS A 47 -11.34 16.47 7.85
C LYS A 47 -10.95 15.82 6.53
N LYS A 48 -10.15 14.75 6.59
CA LYS A 48 -9.69 14.04 5.41
C LYS A 48 -10.73 13.01 4.94
N ILE A 49 -11.28 12.22 5.86
CA ILE A 49 -12.26 11.19 5.50
C ILE A 49 -13.63 11.76 5.06
N THR A 50 -13.93 13.02 5.38
CA THR A 50 -15.14 13.72 4.91
C THR A 50 -14.90 14.59 3.67
N SER A 51 -13.70 14.54 3.08
CA SER A 51 -13.37 15.26 1.87
C SER A 51 -13.39 14.31 0.66
N ARG A 52 -14.35 14.53 -0.24
CA ARG A 52 -14.45 13.79 -1.51
C ARG A 52 -13.12 13.79 -2.28
N ASP A 53 -12.45 14.94 -2.33
CA ASP A 53 -11.18 15.09 -3.05
C ASP A 53 -10.05 14.29 -2.41
N GLN A 54 -9.99 14.24 -1.07
CA GLN A 54 -9.02 13.40 -0.36
C GLN A 54 -9.28 11.91 -0.61
N ILE A 55 -10.55 11.49 -0.58
CA ILE A 55 -10.93 10.10 -0.89
C ILE A 55 -10.57 9.77 -2.35
N TYR A 56 -10.88 10.65 -3.28
CA TYR A 56 -10.53 10.47 -4.69
C TYR A 56 -9.01 10.29 -4.86
N ASN A 57 -8.22 11.20 -4.30
CA ASN A 57 -6.76 11.15 -4.39
C ASN A 57 -6.17 9.93 -3.68
N PHE A 58 -6.76 9.50 -2.56
CA PHE A 58 -6.43 8.24 -1.90
C PHE A 58 -6.60 7.06 -2.84
N ILE A 59 -7.77 6.92 -3.47
CA ILE A 59 -8.08 5.83 -4.39
C ILE A 59 -7.09 5.80 -5.57
N LYS A 60 -6.91 6.94 -6.25
CA LYS A 60 -6.02 7.01 -7.43
C LYS A 60 -4.57 6.72 -7.06
N THR A 61 -4.12 7.20 -5.90
CA THR A 61 -2.77 6.89 -5.39
C THR A 61 -2.66 5.40 -5.08
N LEU A 62 -3.63 4.83 -4.36
CA LEU A 62 -3.58 3.43 -3.95
C LEU A 62 -3.52 2.49 -5.16
N VAL A 63 -4.36 2.71 -6.18
CA VAL A 63 -4.33 1.93 -7.43
C VAL A 63 -2.95 1.93 -8.07
N LYS A 64 -2.30 3.10 -8.14
CA LYS A 64 -0.95 3.25 -8.69
C LYS A 64 0.09 2.52 -7.84
N GLU A 65 0.05 2.69 -6.52
CA GLU A 65 1.05 2.13 -5.60
C GLU A 65 0.99 0.61 -5.50
N ILE A 66 -0.19 0.00 -5.70
CA ILE A 66 -0.33 -1.48 -5.81
C ILE A 66 -0.12 -1.99 -7.25
N ASP A 67 0.30 -1.11 -8.17
CA ASP A 67 0.57 -1.42 -9.58
C ASP A 67 -0.59 -2.17 -10.27
N MET A 68 -1.81 -1.67 -10.05
CA MET A 68 -3.05 -2.10 -10.70
C MET A 68 -3.58 -1.04 -11.66
N LYS A 69 -4.50 -1.44 -12.54
CA LYS A 69 -5.13 -0.54 -13.51
C LYS A 69 -6.58 -0.29 -13.13
N ALA A 70 -6.92 0.99 -12.98
CA ALA A 70 -8.30 1.41 -12.72
C ALA A 70 -9.19 1.15 -13.94
N TYR A 71 -10.40 0.65 -13.69
CA TYR A 71 -11.49 0.68 -14.64
C TYR A 71 -12.38 1.89 -14.35
N LYS A 72 -12.33 2.89 -15.25
CA LYS A 72 -13.07 4.17 -15.14
C LYS A 72 -12.73 4.92 -13.85
N GLU A 73 -13.47 6.01 -13.62
CA GLU A 73 -13.39 6.78 -12.38
C GLU A 73 -14.12 6.06 -11.23
N PRO A 74 -13.66 6.25 -9.98
CA PRO A 74 -14.31 5.65 -8.83
C PRO A 74 -15.68 6.25 -8.59
N MET A 75 -16.61 5.40 -8.13
CA MET A 75 -17.84 5.86 -7.52
C MET A 75 -17.54 6.25 -6.09
N ILE A 76 -17.90 7.47 -5.69
CA ILE A 76 -17.74 7.98 -4.34
C ILE A 76 -19.07 8.67 -4.03
N GLU A 77 -19.73 8.35 -2.92
CA GLU A 77 -21.03 8.94 -2.58
C GLU A 77 -21.11 9.21 -1.08
N HIS A 78 -21.75 10.33 -0.72
CA HIS A 78 -21.99 10.70 0.68
C HIS A 78 -23.43 10.34 1.05
N PHE A 79 -23.59 9.36 1.94
CA PHE A 79 -24.89 8.81 2.30
C PHE A 79 -25.35 9.28 3.67
N ALA A 80 -26.65 9.08 3.92
CA ALA A 80 -27.30 9.27 5.21
C ALA A 80 -27.04 10.66 5.85
N THR A 81 -26.87 11.71 5.04
CA THR A 81 -26.58 13.08 5.50
C THR A 81 -27.66 13.69 6.39
N HIS A 82 -28.86 13.09 6.41
CA HIS A 82 -29.96 13.43 7.30
C HIS A 82 -29.82 12.81 8.71
N ASN A 83 -28.92 11.85 8.91
CA ASN A 83 -28.66 11.18 10.18
C ASN A 83 -27.16 11.26 10.52
N PRO A 84 -26.73 12.18 11.40
CA PRO A 84 -25.33 12.36 11.77
C PRO A 84 -24.62 11.10 12.30
N ASP A 85 -25.35 10.18 12.91
CA ASP A 85 -24.79 8.94 13.47
C ASP A 85 -24.53 7.86 12.40
N ALA A 86 -25.13 8.00 11.22
CA ALA A 86 -25.01 7.08 10.09
C ALA A 86 -24.35 7.71 8.85
N ALA A 87 -24.11 9.02 8.87
CA ALA A 87 -23.53 9.74 7.75
C ALA A 87 -22.10 9.29 7.46
N GLY A 88 -21.77 9.18 6.17
CA GLY A 88 -20.49 8.65 5.76
C GLY A 88 -20.32 8.54 4.26
N PHE A 89 -19.06 8.58 3.83
CA PHE A 89 -18.70 8.31 2.45
C PHE A 89 -18.62 6.81 2.20
N SER A 90 -19.12 6.36 1.06
CA SER A 90 -18.81 5.04 0.52
C SER A 90 -18.19 5.18 -0.86
N PHE A 91 -17.24 4.31 -1.18
CA PHE A 91 -16.62 4.30 -2.49
C PHE A 91 -16.38 2.90 -3.03
N VAL A 92 -16.34 2.82 -4.36
CA VAL A 92 -15.95 1.64 -5.13
C VAL A 92 -15.07 2.09 -6.28
N GLN A 93 -13.88 1.51 -6.36
CA GLN A 93 -13.00 1.57 -7.52
C GLN A 93 -12.85 0.16 -8.07
N LEU A 94 -13.41 -0.07 -9.27
CA LEU A 94 -13.08 -1.26 -10.03
C LEU A 94 -11.64 -1.15 -10.55
N ILE A 95 -10.89 -2.22 -10.44
CA ILE A 95 -9.58 -2.38 -11.06
C ILE A 95 -9.65 -3.63 -11.95
N GLU A 96 -8.72 -3.83 -12.88
CA GLU A 96 -8.79 -4.98 -13.80
C GLU A 96 -9.04 -6.31 -13.03
N THR A 97 -10.22 -6.90 -13.25
CA THR A 97 -10.71 -8.16 -12.63
C THR A 97 -10.88 -8.18 -11.10
N SER A 98 -10.89 -7.02 -10.42
CA SER A 98 -11.03 -6.95 -8.95
C SER A 98 -11.50 -5.55 -8.48
N SER A 99 -11.36 -5.21 -7.18
CA SER A 99 -11.93 -3.97 -6.64
C SER A 99 -11.25 -3.45 -5.37
N ILE A 100 -11.28 -2.13 -5.19
CA ILE A 100 -11.02 -1.45 -3.93
C ILE A 100 -12.33 -0.82 -3.46
N THR A 101 -12.77 -1.12 -2.24
CA THR A 101 -14.00 -0.57 -1.66
C THR A 101 -13.73 0.03 -0.30
N GLY A 102 -14.59 0.96 0.13
CA GLY A 102 -14.54 1.41 1.51
C GLY A 102 -15.73 2.22 1.96
N HIS A 103 -15.87 2.27 3.29
CA HIS A 103 -16.92 2.96 4.01
C HIS A 103 -16.28 3.79 5.12
N LEU A 104 -16.50 5.11 5.11
CA LEU A 104 -15.92 6.06 6.04
C LEU A 104 -17.03 6.70 6.86
N VAL A 105 -16.88 6.70 8.19
CA VAL A 105 -17.92 7.14 9.13
C VAL A 105 -17.60 8.54 9.65
N ASP A 106 -18.48 9.49 9.35
CA ASP A 106 -18.26 10.91 9.67
C ASP A 106 -18.18 11.16 11.18
N ALA A 107 -18.99 10.43 11.96
CA ALA A 107 -19.18 10.65 13.38
C ALA A 107 -17.91 10.37 14.20
N ASN A 108 -17.29 9.21 13.98
CA ASN A 108 -16.19 8.71 14.79
C ASN A 108 -14.83 8.71 14.08
N GLY A 109 -14.80 8.93 12.76
CA GLY A 109 -13.56 8.90 11.99
C GLY A 109 -13.10 7.51 11.57
N ASP A 110 -13.90 6.46 11.81
CA ASP A 110 -13.52 5.11 11.43
C ASP A 110 -13.68 4.90 9.92
N ALA A 111 -12.82 4.06 9.34
CA ALA A 111 -12.88 3.68 7.94
C ALA A 111 -12.68 2.17 7.80
N TYR A 112 -13.52 1.54 6.98
CA TYR A 112 -13.48 0.12 6.66
C TYR A 112 -13.16 -0.02 5.19
N ILE A 113 -12.03 -0.65 4.86
CA ILE A 113 -11.48 -0.64 3.50
C ILE A 113 -11.08 -2.06 3.09
N ASP A 114 -11.45 -2.44 1.88
CA ASP A 114 -11.09 -3.69 1.25
C ASP A 114 -10.25 -3.41 0.02
N VAL A 115 -9.07 -4.04 -0.06
CA VAL A 115 -8.20 -4.05 -1.25
C VAL A 115 -8.17 -5.48 -1.76
N PHE A 116 -8.95 -5.75 -2.79
CA PHE A 116 -8.97 -7.05 -3.45
C PHE A 116 -8.29 -6.94 -4.82
N SER A 117 -7.27 -7.78 -5.06
CA SER A 117 -6.46 -7.77 -6.28
C SER A 117 -6.13 -9.19 -6.73
N CYS A 118 -6.10 -9.43 -8.04
CA CYS A 118 -5.55 -10.68 -8.62
C CYS A 118 -4.02 -10.69 -8.65
N LYS A 119 -3.39 -9.51 -8.51
CA LYS A 119 -1.95 -9.32 -8.42
C LYS A 119 -1.50 -9.15 -6.98
N ASP A 120 -0.33 -9.71 -6.62
CA ASP A 120 0.26 -9.55 -5.30
C ASP A 120 0.65 -8.08 -5.02
N PHE A 121 0.57 -7.69 -3.75
CA PHE A 121 0.95 -6.35 -3.32
C PHE A 121 1.43 -6.38 -1.87
N GLU A 122 2.30 -5.43 -1.52
CA GLU A 122 2.84 -5.30 -0.18
C GLU A 122 1.83 -4.59 0.75
N ILE A 123 1.50 -5.22 1.87
CA ILE A 123 0.58 -4.66 2.88
C ILE A 123 1.08 -3.30 3.38
N GLU A 124 2.39 -3.15 3.56
CA GLU A 124 3.00 -1.89 4.01
C GLU A 124 2.82 -0.75 3.01
N THR A 125 2.71 -1.04 1.71
CA THR A 125 2.39 -0.02 0.70
C THR A 125 1.00 0.55 0.94
N VAL A 126 -0.01 -0.31 1.16
CA VAL A 126 -1.38 0.12 1.47
C VAL A 126 -1.43 0.94 2.75
N LYS A 127 -0.74 0.50 3.82
CA LYS A 127 -0.68 1.22 5.10
C LYS A 127 -0.08 2.62 4.96
N LYS A 128 1.00 2.78 4.18
CA LYS A 128 1.62 4.09 3.94
C LYS A 128 0.68 5.05 3.23
N VAL A 129 -0.10 4.55 2.25
CA VAL A 129 -1.11 5.36 1.56
C VAL A 129 -2.23 5.76 2.51
N LEU A 130 -2.73 4.84 3.34
CA LEU A 130 -3.74 5.14 4.37
C LEU A 130 -3.25 6.19 5.37
N ASP A 131 -2.02 6.07 5.86
CA ASP A 131 -1.44 7.02 6.81
C ASP A 131 -1.36 8.43 6.22
N LYS A 132 -0.87 8.54 4.97
CA LYS A 132 -0.80 9.81 4.24
C LYS A 132 -2.17 10.49 4.11
N PHE A 133 -3.19 9.73 3.68
CA PHE A 133 -4.48 10.29 3.30
C PHE A 133 -5.49 10.37 4.43
N PHE A 134 -5.43 9.49 5.43
CA PHE A 134 -6.44 9.43 6.49
C PHE A 134 -5.86 9.47 7.90
N ALA A 135 -4.55 9.22 8.09
CA ALA A 135 -3.88 9.26 9.40
C ALA A 135 -4.64 8.51 10.52
N PRO A 136 -4.94 7.20 10.33
CA PRO A 136 -5.63 6.41 11.35
C PRO A 136 -4.79 6.27 12.62
N LYS A 137 -5.45 6.29 13.78
CA LYS A 137 -4.78 6.05 15.07
C LYS A 137 -4.41 4.59 15.27
N LYS A 138 -5.20 3.68 14.71
CA LYS A 138 -5.00 2.23 14.78
C LYS A 138 -5.51 1.58 13.51
N ILE A 139 -4.81 0.57 13.04
CA ILE A 139 -5.21 -0.26 11.90
C ILE A 139 -5.23 -1.70 12.36
N LYS A 140 -6.36 -2.39 12.22
CA LYS A 140 -6.46 -3.85 12.31
C LYS A 140 -6.53 -4.41 10.89
N ILE A 141 -5.79 -5.48 10.66
CA ILE A 141 -5.59 -6.07 9.34
C ILE A 141 -6.02 -7.52 9.35
N ILE A 142 -6.75 -7.92 8.30
CA ILE A 142 -6.98 -9.31 7.93
C ILE A 142 -6.50 -9.47 6.49
N PHE A 143 -5.65 -10.46 6.25
CA PHE A 143 -5.16 -10.78 4.92
C PHE A 143 -5.60 -12.19 4.54
N LEU A 144 -6.23 -12.32 3.38
CA LEU A 144 -6.78 -13.56 2.87
C LEU A 144 -6.20 -13.84 1.49
N THR A 145 -5.82 -15.09 1.26
CA THR A 145 -5.57 -15.62 -0.08
C THR A 145 -6.86 -16.22 -0.61
N ARG A 146 -7.27 -15.87 -1.83
CA ARG A 146 -8.51 -16.30 -2.46
C ARG A 146 -8.20 -17.40 -3.47
N GLN A 147 -8.83 -18.56 -3.29
CA GLN A 147 -8.79 -19.69 -4.21
C GLN A 147 -10.08 -20.50 -3.99
N ALA A 148 -10.76 -20.89 -5.07
CA ALA A 148 -11.94 -21.75 -5.05
C ALA A 148 -11.62 -23.14 -5.58
#